data_AF-A0A9P6C142-F1
#
_entry.id   AF-A0A9P6C142-F1
#
_cell.length_a   1.000
_cell.length_b   1.000
_cell.length_c   1.000
_cell.angle_alpha   90.00
_cell.angle_beta   90.00
_cell.angle_gamma   90.00
#
_symmetry.space_group_name_H-M   'P 1'
#
loop_
_entity.id
_entity.type
_entity.pdbx_description
1 polymer ?
#
loop_
_entity_poly.entity_id
_entity_poly.type
_entity_poly.pdbx_seq_one_letter_code
_entity_poly.pdbx_strand_id
1 'polypeptide(L)'
;MKDLPTLPTELVLEIASILCASSQRDYTTLLLVSRTLRDFCRLTYLPVVPIVLTTPQRTAQFAGYLRTDSDIAPRIRRLWITKDDYGIIPQCTNLTTLTCDGNDLIPIISSDIFYHTQLTNLTIMGLWEFWTRFVGAKKGRTLCGQLQKLWLLDHLFLRGIQMEWLSSLKELSYWSVELYGRQDQFKGELETLNALPRLKKLQVYMRSPSPSIFSQLCRINDRRLEVISWGKRSEVAEWIDQSI
;
A
#
# COMPACT_ATOMS: atom_id res chain seq x y z
N MET A 1 30.42 0.06 7.74
CA MET A 1 29.81 0.07 9.09
C MET A 1 30.73 -0.67 10.08
N LYS A 2 31.93 -0.15 10.37
CA LYS A 2 32.83 -0.79 11.36
C LYS A 2 32.57 -0.32 12.80
N ASP A 3 31.77 0.72 12.99
CA ASP A 3 31.61 1.41 14.27
C ASP A 3 30.20 1.32 14.88
N LEU A 4 29.30 0.48 14.35
CA LEU A 4 27.99 0.25 14.98
C LEU A 4 28.04 -0.31 16.41
N PRO A 5 28.96 -1.23 16.79
CA PRO A 5 28.94 -1.84 18.12
C PRO A 5 29.46 -0.92 19.24
N THR A 6 29.98 0.27 18.93
CA THR A 6 30.42 1.26 19.93
C THR A 6 29.33 2.29 20.26
N LEU A 7 28.23 2.30 19.51
CA LEU A 7 27.09 3.18 19.76
C LEU A 7 26.18 2.60 20.87
N PRO A 8 25.57 3.47 21.70
CA PRO A 8 24.46 3.08 22.58
C PRO A 8 23.38 2.31 21.82
N THR A 9 22.79 1.32 22.48
CA THR A 9 21.81 0.41 21.86
C THR A 9 20.62 1.21 21.31
N GLU A 10 20.19 2.25 22.01
CA GLU A 10 19.12 3.16 21.63
C GLU A 10 19.38 3.84 20.28
N LEU A 11 20.61 4.31 20.03
CA LEU A 11 20.99 4.96 18.78
C LEU A 11 21.13 3.96 17.63
N VAL A 12 21.67 2.77 17.92
CA VAL A 12 21.69 1.67 16.95
C VAL A 12 20.25 1.29 16.57
N LEU A 13 19.35 1.29 17.55
CA LEU A 13 17.95 0.97 17.33
C LEU A 13 17.22 2.05 16.51
N GLU A 14 17.51 3.32 16.73
CA GLU A 14 16.94 4.43 15.97
C GLU A 14 17.42 4.40 14.50
N ILE A 15 18.73 4.24 14.28
CA ILE A 15 19.33 4.12 12.95
C ILE A 15 18.75 2.90 12.21
N ALA A 16 18.68 1.76 12.88
CA ALA A 16 18.10 0.54 12.31
C ALA A 16 16.62 0.77 11.95
N SER A 17 15.84 1.45 12.81
CA SER A 17 14.43 1.75 12.52
C SER A 17 14.27 2.59 11.25
N ILE A 18 15.09 3.64 11.09
CA ILE A 18 15.02 4.54 9.93
C ILE A 18 15.41 3.79 8.64
N LEU A 19 16.50 3.02 8.70
CA LEU A 19 17.00 2.26 7.54
C LEU A 19 16.04 1.12 7.16
N CYS A 20 15.54 0.37 8.14
CA CYS A 20 14.65 -0.77 7.90
C CYS A 20 13.26 -0.37 7.42
N ALA A 21 12.75 0.78 7.85
CA ALA A 21 11.46 1.30 7.39
C ALA A 21 11.47 1.62 5.89
N SER A 22 12.65 1.92 5.33
CA SER A 22 12.81 2.44 3.97
C SER A 22 13.30 1.39 2.97
N SER A 23 13.76 0.22 3.43
CA SER A 23 14.47 -0.74 2.56
C SER A 23 14.58 -2.15 3.17
N GLN A 24 14.05 -3.14 2.46
CA GLN A 24 14.19 -4.56 2.83
C GLN A 24 15.64 -5.05 2.75
N ARG A 25 16.45 -4.45 1.85
CA ARG A 25 17.87 -4.77 1.68
C ARG A 25 18.68 -4.38 2.92
N ASP A 26 18.37 -3.22 3.49
CA ASP A 26 19.08 -2.72 4.68
C ASP A 26 18.68 -3.51 5.92
N TYR A 27 17.40 -3.89 6.05
CA TYR A 27 16.95 -4.84 7.05
C TYR A 27 17.71 -6.18 6.95
N THR A 28 17.80 -6.76 5.75
CA THR A 28 18.51 -8.03 5.54
C THR A 28 19.99 -7.91 5.89
N THR A 29 20.61 -6.79 5.55
CA THR A 29 22.02 -6.51 5.87
C THR A 29 22.22 -6.44 7.38
N LEU A 30 21.31 -5.79 8.11
CA LEU A 30 21.35 -5.69 9.58
C LEU A 30 21.19 -7.05 10.27
N LEU A 31 20.34 -7.96 9.75
CA LEU A 31 20.21 -9.32 10.27
C LEU A 31 21.50 -10.17 10.18
N LEU A 32 22.42 -9.78 9.29
CA LEU A 32 23.68 -10.46 9.04
C LEU A 32 24.85 -9.89 9.88
N VAL A 33 24.69 -8.73 10.52
CA VAL A 33 25.76 -8.09 11.30
C VAL A 33 26.08 -8.86 12.58
N SER A 34 25.07 -9.24 13.37
CA SER A 34 25.27 -10.03 14.60
C SER A 34 24.00 -10.78 15.03
N ARG A 35 24.14 -11.79 15.89
CA ARG A 35 22.99 -12.53 16.45
C ARG A 35 22.11 -11.64 17.33
N THR A 36 22.72 -10.83 18.18
CA THR A 36 22.01 -9.87 19.04
C THR A 36 21.20 -8.87 18.22
N LEU A 37 21.80 -8.28 17.17
CA LEU A 37 21.07 -7.38 16.27
C LEU A 37 19.97 -8.09 15.50
N ARG A 38 20.18 -9.33 15.09
CA ARG A 38 19.13 -10.15 14.45
C ARG A 38 17.92 -10.33 15.35
N ASP A 39 18.12 -10.68 16.62
CA ASP A 39 17.04 -10.93 17.56
C ASP A 39 16.29 -9.62 17.90
N PHE A 40 17.02 -8.52 18.09
CA PHE A 40 16.43 -7.19 18.24
C PHE A 40 15.66 -6.75 17.00
N CYS A 41 16.22 -6.93 15.80
CA CYS A 41 15.59 -6.51 14.57
C CYS A 41 14.30 -7.28 14.28
N ARG A 42 14.29 -8.58 14.56
CA ARG A 42 13.09 -9.44 14.39
C ARG A 42 11.96 -9.02 15.32
N LEU A 43 12.25 -8.63 16.56
CA LEU A 43 11.23 -8.26 17.54
C LEU A 43 10.75 -6.81 17.39
N THR A 44 11.66 -5.89 17.08
CA THR A 44 11.41 -4.45 17.13
C THR A 44 11.08 -3.84 15.77
N TYR A 45 11.67 -4.32 14.66
CA TYR A 45 11.52 -3.67 13.35
C TYR A 45 10.61 -4.37 12.37
N LEU A 46 10.24 -5.62 12.62
CA LEU A 46 9.26 -6.29 11.77
C LEU A 46 7.95 -5.50 11.58
N PRO A 47 7.45 -4.71 12.56
CA PRO A 47 6.30 -3.84 12.34
C PRO A 47 6.52 -2.68 11.35
N VAL A 48 7.76 -2.24 11.14
CA VAL A 48 8.06 -1.11 10.24
C VAL A 48 8.59 -1.57 8.88
N VAL A 49 9.07 -2.81 8.76
CA VAL A 49 9.62 -3.36 7.53
C VAL A 49 8.50 -3.78 6.57
N PRO A 50 8.47 -3.26 5.33
CA PRO A 50 7.59 -3.79 4.30
C PRO A 50 8.02 -5.19 3.87
N ILE A 51 7.10 -6.15 3.97
CA ILE A 51 7.31 -7.50 3.45
C ILE A 51 6.83 -7.56 2.00
N VAL A 52 7.77 -7.65 1.07
CA VAL A 52 7.51 -7.61 -0.38
C VAL A 52 7.60 -9.00 -1.01
N LEU A 53 6.43 -9.53 -1.40
CA LEU A 53 6.22 -10.86 -1.96
C LEU A 53 5.76 -10.73 -3.41
N THR A 54 6.74 -10.61 -4.31
CA THR A 54 6.49 -10.36 -5.74
C THR A 54 6.42 -11.60 -6.61
N THR A 55 6.80 -12.77 -6.07
CA THR A 55 6.83 -14.04 -6.81
C THR A 55 6.12 -15.15 -6.01
N PRO A 56 5.44 -16.10 -6.69
CA PRO A 56 4.78 -17.23 -6.01
C PRO A 56 5.73 -18.04 -5.13
N GLN A 57 6.99 -18.20 -5.54
CA GLN A 57 8.01 -18.89 -4.74
C GLN A 57 8.28 -18.16 -3.42
N ARG A 58 8.40 -16.83 -3.43
CA ARG A 58 8.60 -16.03 -2.21
C ARG A 58 7.36 -16.10 -1.32
N THR A 59 6.16 -16.04 -1.91
CA THR A 59 4.92 -16.18 -1.16
C THR A 59 4.83 -17.53 -0.46
N ALA A 60 5.11 -18.63 -1.18
CA ALA A 60 5.11 -19.99 -0.61
C ALA A 60 6.17 -20.18 0.48
N GLN A 61 7.39 -19.65 0.29
CA GLN A 61 8.44 -19.68 1.31
C GLN A 61 8.01 -18.92 2.57
N PHE A 62 7.38 -17.75 2.39
CA PHE A 62 6.88 -16.96 3.50
C PHE A 62 5.72 -17.66 4.23
N ALA A 63 4.78 -18.26 3.50
CA ALA A 63 3.72 -19.08 4.09
C ALA A 63 4.28 -20.24 4.92
N GLY A 64 5.29 -20.96 4.40
CA GLY A 64 5.98 -22.02 5.14
C GLY A 64 6.68 -21.52 6.39
N TYR A 65 7.26 -20.33 6.32
CA TYR A 65 7.88 -19.66 7.47
C TYR A 65 6.86 -19.31 8.56
N LEU A 66 5.71 -18.73 8.20
CA LEU A 66 4.63 -18.42 9.15
C LEU A 66 4.04 -19.68 9.81
N ARG A 67 4.02 -20.82 9.11
CA ARG A 67 3.62 -22.11 9.70
C ARG A 67 4.61 -22.62 10.74
N THR A 68 5.89 -22.29 10.58
CA THR A 68 6.96 -22.72 11.50
C THR A 68 7.06 -21.80 12.71
N ASP A 69 6.78 -20.51 12.53
CA ASP A 69 6.90 -19.47 13.56
C ASP A 69 5.65 -18.57 13.51
N SER A 70 4.58 -19.02 14.17
CA SER A 70 3.28 -18.35 14.17
C SER A 70 3.27 -16.99 14.88
N ASP A 71 4.23 -16.75 15.78
CA ASP A 71 4.32 -15.52 16.58
C ASP A 71 4.74 -14.31 15.74
N ILE A 72 5.23 -14.55 14.53
CA ILE A 72 5.64 -13.54 13.57
C ILE A 72 4.45 -12.93 12.85
N ALA A 73 3.43 -13.72 12.51
CA ALA A 73 2.32 -13.25 11.67
C ALA A 73 1.64 -12.00 12.26
N PRO A 74 1.31 -11.96 13.58
CA PRO A 74 0.71 -10.78 14.20
C PRO A 74 1.64 -9.56 14.31
N ARG A 75 2.94 -9.70 14.03
CA ARG A 75 3.91 -8.58 14.11
C ARG A 75 4.01 -7.82 12.78
N ILE A 76 3.60 -8.44 11.68
CA ILE A 76 3.66 -7.83 10.35
C ILE A 76 2.59 -6.75 10.25
N ARG A 77 3.01 -5.53 9.89
CA ARG A 77 2.10 -4.40 9.65
C ARG A 77 2.01 -3.98 8.19
N ARG A 78 3.05 -4.27 7.40
CA ARG A 78 3.18 -3.81 6.02
C ARG A 78 3.42 -5.02 5.12
N LEU A 79 2.46 -5.32 4.26
CA LEU A 79 2.53 -6.46 3.35
C LEU A 79 2.24 -6.03 1.92
N TRP A 80 3.12 -6.43 1.01
CA TRP A 80 2.90 -6.34 -0.42
C TRP A 80 2.93 -7.75 -1.00
N ILE A 81 1.81 -8.18 -1.58
CA ILE A 81 1.65 -9.47 -2.23
C ILE A 81 1.06 -9.28 -3.63
N THR A 82 1.78 -9.68 -4.67
CA THR A 82 1.32 -9.48 -6.06
C THR A 82 0.66 -10.71 -6.67
N LYS A 83 0.95 -11.91 -6.16
CA LYS A 83 0.49 -13.19 -6.74
C LYS A 83 0.42 -14.32 -5.72
N ASP A 84 -0.54 -15.21 -5.98
CA ASP A 84 -0.69 -16.60 -5.53
C ASP A 84 -0.37 -16.89 -4.05
N ASP A 85 -1.41 -17.35 -3.32
CA ASP A 85 -1.46 -17.67 -1.89
C ASP A 85 -1.68 -16.49 -0.93
N TYR A 86 -2.88 -15.90 -1.06
CA TYR A 86 -3.37 -14.86 -0.16
C TYR A 86 -3.89 -15.39 1.18
N GLY A 87 -3.76 -16.70 1.44
CA GLY A 87 -4.03 -17.29 2.76
C GLY A 87 -3.13 -16.73 3.85
N ILE A 88 -2.07 -16.02 3.48
CA ILE A 88 -1.19 -15.27 4.37
C ILE A 88 -1.86 -14.02 4.95
N ILE A 89 -2.73 -13.34 4.18
CA ILE A 89 -3.35 -12.07 4.62
C ILE A 89 -4.13 -12.27 5.94
N PRO A 90 -5.05 -13.25 6.06
CA PRO A 90 -5.76 -13.52 7.32
C PRO A 90 -4.86 -13.82 8.53
N GLN A 91 -3.67 -14.38 8.31
CA GLN A 91 -2.73 -14.72 9.39
C GLN A 91 -2.08 -13.46 9.98
N CYS A 92 -1.86 -12.44 9.14
CA CYS A 92 -1.27 -11.17 9.51
C CYS A 92 -2.32 -10.21 10.10
N THR A 93 -2.95 -10.56 11.22
CA THR A 93 -4.15 -9.87 11.77
C THR A 93 -4.00 -8.37 12.05
N ASN A 94 -2.76 -7.89 12.04
CA ASN A 94 -2.32 -6.63 12.57
C ASN A 94 -1.84 -5.66 11.47
N LEU A 95 -2.08 -5.99 10.19
CA LEU A 95 -1.74 -5.15 9.04
C LEU A 95 -2.32 -3.73 9.15
N THR A 96 -1.47 -2.75 8.88
CA THR A 96 -1.80 -1.33 8.70
C THR A 96 -1.70 -0.91 7.24
N THR A 97 -0.83 -1.56 6.47
CA THR A 97 -0.63 -1.32 5.03
C THR A 97 -0.69 -2.63 4.26
N LEU A 98 -1.50 -2.66 3.21
CA LEU A 98 -1.63 -3.79 2.30
C LEU A 98 -1.55 -3.32 0.85
N THR A 99 -0.67 -3.93 0.06
CA THR A 99 -0.66 -3.84 -1.40
C THR A 99 -0.99 -5.21 -1.98
N CYS A 100 -2.07 -5.31 -2.76
CA CYS A 100 -2.50 -6.56 -3.36
C CYS A 100 -3.32 -6.39 -4.65
N ASP A 101 -3.55 -7.49 -5.36
CA ASP A 101 -4.55 -7.54 -6.43
C ASP A 101 -5.96 -7.53 -5.83
N GLY A 102 -6.84 -6.71 -6.41
CA GLY A 102 -8.21 -6.54 -5.96
C GLY A 102 -9.07 -7.79 -6.13
N ASN A 103 -8.85 -8.58 -7.19
CA ASN A 103 -9.60 -9.82 -7.42
C ASN A 103 -9.36 -10.85 -6.33
N ASP A 104 -8.14 -10.86 -5.80
CA ASP A 104 -7.72 -11.80 -4.78
C ASP A 104 -8.08 -11.34 -3.37
N LEU A 105 -8.15 -10.02 -3.16
CA LEU A 105 -8.63 -9.47 -1.89
C LEU A 105 -10.11 -9.75 -1.65
N ILE A 106 -10.95 -9.69 -2.70
CA ILE A 106 -12.41 -9.84 -2.61
C ILE A 106 -12.85 -11.13 -1.88
N PRO A 107 -12.36 -12.34 -2.23
CA PRO A 107 -12.67 -13.56 -1.49
C PRO A 107 -12.33 -13.48 -0.01
N ILE A 108 -11.22 -12.83 0.33
CA ILE A 108 -10.71 -12.75 1.71
C ILE A 108 -11.60 -11.83 2.54
N ILE A 109 -11.92 -10.63 2.06
CA ILE A 109 -12.82 -9.71 2.76
C ILE A 109 -14.28 -10.21 2.81
N SER A 110 -14.63 -11.18 1.97
CA SER A 110 -15.91 -11.87 2.00
C SER A 110 -15.94 -13.00 3.04
N SER A 111 -14.77 -13.49 3.46
CA SER A 111 -14.62 -14.58 4.41
C SER A 111 -14.78 -14.11 5.88
N ASP A 112 -15.04 -15.07 6.77
CA ASP A 112 -15.10 -14.83 8.21
C ASP A 112 -13.74 -14.66 8.88
N ILE A 113 -12.65 -14.94 8.16
CA ILE A 113 -11.29 -14.90 8.72
C ILE A 113 -10.61 -13.53 8.53
N PHE A 114 -11.34 -12.52 8.02
CA PHE A 114 -10.82 -11.18 7.83
C PHE A 114 -11.08 -10.29 9.07
N TYR A 115 -10.09 -10.20 9.96
CA TYR A 115 -10.17 -9.47 11.23
C TYR A 115 -9.34 -8.17 11.26
N HIS A 116 -8.98 -7.63 10.10
CA HIS A 116 -8.10 -6.46 10.00
C HIS A 116 -8.82 -5.15 10.38
N THR A 117 -8.73 -4.78 11.65
CA THR A 117 -9.30 -3.54 12.19
C THR A 117 -8.36 -2.34 12.14
N GLN A 118 -7.09 -2.57 11.80
CA GLN A 118 -6.04 -1.54 11.74
C GLN A 118 -5.58 -1.23 10.31
N LEU A 119 -6.18 -1.86 9.29
CA LEU A 119 -5.77 -1.69 7.90
C LEU A 119 -6.28 -0.34 7.37
N THR A 120 -5.42 0.68 7.44
CA THR A 120 -5.73 2.05 7.04
C THR A 120 -5.15 2.45 5.69
N ASN A 121 -4.13 1.74 5.21
CA ASN A 121 -3.46 2.05 3.96
C ASN A 121 -3.64 0.89 2.99
N LEU A 122 -4.26 1.15 1.85
CA LEU A 122 -4.56 0.12 0.87
C LEU A 122 -4.11 0.55 -0.51
N THR A 123 -3.34 -0.31 -1.16
CA THR A 123 -2.92 -0.17 -2.55
C THR A 123 -3.53 -1.31 -3.33
N ILE A 124 -4.43 -1.01 -4.26
CA ILE A 124 -5.11 -2.00 -5.09
C ILE A 124 -4.58 -1.93 -6.52
N MET A 125 -4.17 -3.10 -7.00
CA MET A 125 -3.94 -3.39 -8.42
C MET A 125 -5.17 -4.13 -8.95
N GLY A 126 -5.62 -3.86 -10.17
CA GLY A 126 -6.71 -4.66 -10.75
C GLY A 126 -7.61 -3.91 -11.72
N LEU A 127 -8.78 -4.51 -11.98
CA LEU A 127 -9.67 -4.14 -13.07
C LEU A 127 -10.82 -3.23 -12.62
N TRP A 128 -11.32 -2.44 -13.58
CA TRP A 128 -12.41 -1.45 -13.44
C TRP A 128 -13.66 -1.85 -12.62
N GLU A 129 -14.05 -3.14 -12.60
CA GLU A 129 -15.23 -3.63 -11.88
C GLU A 129 -15.00 -3.97 -10.40
N PHE A 130 -13.80 -3.69 -9.88
CA PHE A 130 -13.41 -4.01 -8.51
C PHE A 130 -14.41 -3.49 -7.46
N TRP A 131 -14.83 -2.23 -7.54
CA TRP A 131 -15.58 -1.58 -6.46
C TRP A 131 -16.93 -2.21 -6.19
N THR A 132 -17.70 -2.56 -7.22
CA THR A 132 -19.02 -3.20 -7.05
C THR A 132 -18.90 -4.50 -6.25
N ARG A 133 -17.89 -5.31 -6.56
CA ARG A 133 -17.64 -6.58 -5.85
C ARG A 133 -17.05 -6.34 -4.47
N PHE A 134 -16.14 -5.38 -4.35
CA PHE A 134 -15.48 -5.02 -3.10
C PHE A 134 -16.49 -4.54 -2.05
N VAL A 135 -17.36 -3.59 -2.39
CA VAL A 135 -18.36 -3.04 -1.46
C VAL A 135 -19.52 -3.99 -1.19
N GLY A 136 -19.75 -4.95 -2.10
CA GLY A 136 -20.69 -6.06 -1.92
C GLY A 136 -20.16 -7.16 -1.00
N ALA A 137 -18.85 -7.21 -0.76
CA ALA A 137 -18.24 -8.19 0.14
C ALA A 137 -18.61 -7.91 1.61
N LYS A 138 -18.65 -8.99 2.40
CA LYS A 138 -19.08 -8.98 3.80
C LYS A 138 -18.42 -7.89 4.66
N LYS A 139 -17.12 -7.66 4.49
CA LYS A 139 -16.34 -6.65 5.23
C LYS A 139 -15.92 -5.45 4.38
N GLY A 140 -16.33 -5.37 3.11
CA GLY A 140 -15.86 -4.36 2.16
C GLY A 140 -16.15 -2.93 2.59
N ARG A 141 -17.41 -2.64 2.96
CA ARG A 141 -17.79 -1.30 3.43
C ARG A 141 -17.10 -0.91 4.75
N THR A 142 -16.96 -1.87 5.66
CA THR A 142 -16.21 -1.65 6.91
C THR A 142 -14.76 -1.31 6.63
N LEU A 143 -14.12 -2.02 5.69
CA LEU A 143 -12.76 -1.73 5.27
C LEU A 143 -12.67 -0.34 4.63
N CYS A 144 -13.57 0.06 3.73
CA CYS A 144 -13.60 1.42 3.19
C CYS A 144 -13.61 2.49 4.30
N GLY A 145 -14.43 2.30 5.34
CA GLY A 145 -14.64 3.29 6.40
C GLY A 145 -13.40 3.57 7.26
N GLN A 146 -12.42 2.66 7.30
CA GLN A 146 -11.18 2.82 8.06
C GLN A 146 -9.99 3.28 7.19
N LEU A 147 -10.12 3.27 5.85
CA LEU A 147 -9.03 3.70 4.98
C LEU A 147 -8.72 5.19 5.18
N GLN A 148 -7.44 5.46 5.39
CA GLN A 148 -6.86 6.80 5.44
C GLN A 148 -6.05 7.11 4.19
N LYS A 149 -5.42 6.09 3.60
CA LYS A 149 -4.66 6.19 2.36
C LYS A 149 -5.13 5.13 1.37
N LEU A 150 -5.48 5.55 0.17
CA LEU A 150 -5.92 4.65 -0.89
C LEU A 150 -5.14 4.92 -2.17
N TRP A 151 -4.52 3.89 -2.71
CA TRP A 151 -3.77 3.94 -3.95
C TRP A 151 -4.40 3.00 -4.96
N LEU A 152 -4.67 3.53 -6.14
CA LEU A 152 -5.43 2.86 -7.19
C LEU A 152 -4.59 2.79 -8.45
N LEU A 153 -4.23 1.57 -8.84
CA LEU A 153 -3.46 1.30 -10.05
C LEU A 153 -4.39 0.88 -11.20
N ASP A 154 -3.90 0.97 -12.44
CA ASP A 154 -4.55 0.44 -13.65
C ASP A 154 -5.98 0.94 -13.92
N HIS A 155 -6.18 2.27 -13.92
CA HIS A 155 -7.46 2.93 -14.28
C HIS A 155 -8.63 2.69 -13.31
N LEU A 156 -8.34 2.26 -12.09
CA LEU A 156 -9.32 2.19 -11.01
C LEU A 156 -9.74 3.60 -10.58
N PHE A 157 -10.91 4.03 -11.02
CA PHE A 157 -11.61 5.21 -10.47
C PHE A 157 -12.59 4.79 -9.38
N LEU A 158 -12.96 5.71 -8.49
CA LEU A 158 -13.95 5.48 -7.42
C LEU A 158 -15.40 5.37 -7.94
N ARG A 159 -15.59 4.95 -9.18
CA ARG A 159 -16.90 4.85 -9.80
C ARG A 159 -17.74 3.78 -9.09
N GLY A 160 -18.96 4.15 -8.72
CA GLY A 160 -19.90 3.25 -8.03
C GLY A 160 -19.66 3.11 -6.53
N ILE A 161 -18.68 3.82 -5.95
CA ILE A 161 -18.54 3.94 -4.51
C ILE A 161 -19.34 5.14 -3.99
N GLN A 162 -20.01 4.96 -2.85
CA GLN A 162 -20.58 6.10 -2.14
C GLN A 162 -19.48 6.74 -1.29
N MET A 163 -19.32 8.06 -1.40
CA MET A 163 -18.22 8.80 -0.75
C MET A 163 -18.29 8.73 0.78
N GLU A 164 -19.48 8.54 1.35
CA GLU A 164 -19.68 8.29 2.79
C GLU A 164 -18.92 7.06 3.29
N TRP A 165 -18.73 6.04 2.44
CA TRP A 165 -17.99 4.83 2.79
C TRP A 165 -16.49 5.11 2.93
N LEU A 166 -15.98 6.21 2.37
CA LEU A 166 -14.59 6.65 2.45
C LEU A 166 -14.42 7.87 3.37
N SER A 167 -15.29 8.04 4.36
CA SER A 167 -15.30 9.21 5.26
C SER A 167 -13.99 9.45 6.02
N SER A 168 -13.16 8.43 6.22
CA SER A 168 -11.84 8.54 6.88
C SER A 168 -10.69 8.86 5.93
N LEU A 169 -10.92 8.86 4.62
CA LEU A 169 -9.87 8.97 3.62
C LEU A 169 -9.21 10.35 3.64
N LYS A 170 -7.89 10.37 3.75
CA LYS A 170 -7.05 11.58 3.82
C LYS A 170 -6.20 11.77 2.56
N GLU A 171 -5.74 10.67 1.99
CA GLU A 171 -4.87 10.64 0.81
C GLU A 171 -5.42 9.66 -0.21
N LEU A 172 -5.58 10.14 -1.44
CA LEU A 172 -5.99 9.32 -2.59
C LEU A 172 -4.97 9.48 -3.70
N SER A 173 -4.45 8.38 -4.20
CA SER A 173 -3.48 8.37 -5.29
C SER A 173 -4.00 7.52 -6.43
N TYR A 174 -4.03 8.10 -7.62
CA TYR A 174 -4.32 7.39 -8.86
C TYR A 174 -3.04 7.19 -9.65
N TRP A 175 -2.81 5.97 -10.12
CA TRP A 175 -1.76 5.66 -11.07
C TRP A 175 -2.39 5.36 -12.42
N SER A 176 -2.12 6.22 -13.40
CA SER A 176 -2.70 6.14 -14.74
C SER A 176 -1.60 6.03 -15.79
N VAL A 177 -1.66 4.97 -16.60
CA VAL A 177 -0.72 4.76 -17.72
C VAL A 177 -1.05 5.67 -18.90
N GLU A 178 -2.32 6.04 -19.07
CA GLU A 178 -2.81 6.96 -20.10
C GLU A 178 -4.25 7.32 -19.72
N LEU A 179 -4.54 8.61 -19.52
CA LEU A 179 -5.92 9.06 -19.36
C LEU A 179 -6.62 8.93 -20.71
N TYR A 180 -7.18 7.75 -21.00
CA TYR A 180 -8.11 7.53 -22.12
C TYR A 180 -9.45 8.25 -21.94
N GLY A 181 -9.63 9.00 -20.84
CA GLY A 181 -10.82 9.79 -20.57
C GLY A 181 -10.70 11.21 -21.09
N ARG A 182 -11.78 11.71 -21.73
CA ARG A 182 -11.95 13.14 -22.02
C ARG A 182 -11.92 13.92 -20.69
N GLN A 183 -11.40 15.15 -20.70
CA GLN A 183 -11.29 16.05 -19.54
C GLN A 183 -12.54 16.07 -18.64
N ASP A 184 -13.72 15.99 -19.25
CA ASP A 184 -15.02 16.01 -18.56
C ASP A 184 -15.21 14.82 -17.61
N GLN A 185 -14.65 13.64 -17.92
CA GLN A 185 -14.74 12.47 -17.06
C GLN A 185 -13.95 12.68 -15.76
N PHE A 186 -12.71 13.16 -15.86
CA PHE A 186 -11.91 13.41 -14.67
C PHE A 186 -12.46 14.57 -13.83
N LYS A 187 -13.01 15.59 -14.48
CA LYS A 187 -13.68 16.70 -13.79
C LYS A 187 -14.89 16.22 -12.99
N GLY A 188 -15.74 15.37 -13.57
CA GLY A 188 -16.88 14.78 -12.87
C GLY A 188 -16.45 13.95 -11.66
N GLU A 189 -15.39 13.14 -11.81
CA GLU A 189 -14.83 12.38 -10.68
C GLU A 189 -14.32 13.30 -9.57
N LEU A 190 -13.57 14.36 -9.89
CA LEU A 190 -13.11 15.34 -8.90
C LEU A 190 -14.25 16.03 -8.15
N GLU A 191 -15.33 16.35 -8.85
CA GLU A 191 -16.52 16.94 -8.22
C GLU A 191 -17.12 15.98 -7.19
N THR A 192 -17.12 14.67 -7.44
CA THR A 192 -17.54 13.69 -6.44
C THR A 192 -16.58 13.62 -5.23
N LEU A 193 -15.28 13.83 -5.44
CA LEU A 193 -14.29 13.85 -4.34
C LEU A 193 -14.44 15.07 -3.42
N ASN A 194 -15.21 16.08 -3.80
CA ASN A 194 -15.57 17.18 -2.88
C ASN A 194 -16.45 16.70 -1.72
N ALA A 195 -17.15 15.58 -1.89
CA ALA A 195 -17.94 14.98 -0.82
C ALA A 195 -17.08 14.24 0.24
N LEU A 196 -15.76 14.13 0.04
CA LEU A 196 -14.85 13.53 1.01
C LEU A 196 -14.33 14.57 2.00
N PRO A 197 -14.85 14.62 3.24
CA PRO A 197 -14.61 15.74 4.16
C PRO A 197 -13.18 15.80 4.70
N ARG A 198 -12.46 14.67 4.67
CA ARG A 198 -11.11 14.53 5.23
C ARG A 198 -10.02 14.45 4.18
N LEU A 199 -10.37 14.46 2.89
CA LEU A 199 -9.40 14.34 1.81
C LEU A 199 -8.53 15.60 1.76
N LYS A 200 -7.24 15.44 2.04
CA LYS A 200 -6.25 16.52 2.07
C LYS A 200 -5.31 16.46 0.87
N LYS A 201 -5.06 15.27 0.34
CA LYS A 201 -4.11 15.03 -0.73
C LYS A 201 -4.73 14.16 -1.81
N LEU A 202 -4.66 14.62 -3.04
CA LEU A 202 -5.05 13.88 -4.23
C LEU A 202 -3.86 13.87 -5.18
N GLN A 203 -3.30 12.70 -5.47
CA GLN A 203 -2.15 12.58 -6.35
C GLN A 203 -2.52 11.81 -7.61
N VAL A 204 -2.07 12.30 -8.77
CA VAL A 204 -2.24 11.63 -10.05
C VAL A 204 -0.86 11.38 -10.65
N TYR A 205 -0.47 10.12 -10.66
CA TYR A 205 0.79 9.65 -11.24
C TYR A 205 0.55 9.28 -12.69
N MET A 206 1.27 9.97 -13.59
CA MET A 206 1.12 9.81 -15.02
C MET A 206 2.41 9.37 -15.68
N ARG A 207 2.35 8.25 -16.42
CA ARG A 207 3.48 7.79 -17.21
C ARG A 207 3.53 8.58 -18.51
N SER A 208 4.60 9.34 -18.73
CA SER A 208 4.83 10.09 -19.99
C SER A 208 3.58 10.84 -20.51
N PRO A 209 2.94 11.71 -19.68
CA PRO A 209 1.70 12.35 -20.08
C PRO A 209 1.88 13.20 -21.33
N SER A 210 0.89 13.18 -22.22
CA SER A 210 0.87 14.15 -23.32
C SER A 210 0.82 15.57 -22.74
N PRO A 211 1.51 16.55 -23.36
CA PRO A 211 1.50 17.93 -22.85
C PRO A 211 0.09 18.52 -22.72
N SER A 212 -0.84 18.08 -23.57
CA SER A 212 -2.25 18.49 -23.53
C SER A 212 -2.98 17.99 -22.28
N ILE A 213 -2.86 16.70 -21.94
CA ILE A 213 -3.51 16.13 -20.76
C ILE A 213 -2.89 16.70 -19.49
N PHE A 214 -1.56 16.79 -19.43
CA PHE A 214 -0.88 17.40 -18.28
C PHE A 214 -1.33 18.84 -18.06
N SER A 215 -1.36 19.66 -19.12
CA SER A 215 -1.86 21.04 -19.03
C SER A 215 -3.33 21.11 -18.61
N GLN A 216 -4.18 20.19 -19.08
CA GLN A 216 -5.58 20.13 -18.70
C GLN A 216 -5.77 19.84 -17.21
N LEU A 217 -5.04 18.86 -16.66
CA LEU A 217 -5.10 18.55 -15.23
C LEU A 217 -4.56 19.69 -14.37
N CYS A 218 -3.47 20.34 -14.80
CA CYS A 218 -2.91 21.50 -14.10
C CYS A 218 -3.85 22.72 -14.11
N ARG A 219 -4.84 22.78 -15.02
CA ARG A 219 -5.86 23.84 -15.04
C ARG A 219 -6.99 23.61 -14.05
N ILE A 220 -7.07 22.42 -13.46
CA ILE A 220 -8.07 22.10 -12.45
C ILE A 220 -7.68 22.84 -11.17
N ASN A 221 -8.51 23.78 -10.76
CA ASN A 221 -8.27 24.58 -9.56
C ASN A 221 -8.70 23.83 -8.28
N ASP A 222 -8.02 22.73 -7.98
CA ASP A 222 -8.16 21.98 -6.73
C ASP A 222 -6.83 22.01 -5.97
N ARG A 223 -6.82 22.60 -4.78
CA ARG A 223 -5.62 22.74 -3.94
C ARG A 223 -5.09 21.40 -3.41
N ARG A 224 -5.92 20.35 -3.44
CA ARG A 224 -5.55 19.00 -3.00
C ARG A 224 -4.82 18.24 -4.12
N LEU A 225 -5.01 18.64 -5.37
CA LEU A 225 -4.55 17.93 -6.56
C LEU A 225 -3.06 18.20 -6.84
N GLU A 226 -2.30 17.13 -6.92
CA GLU A 226 -0.90 17.11 -7.33
C GLU A 226 -0.76 16.16 -8.53
N VAL A 227 -0.28 16.66 -9.66
CA VAL A 227 -0.04 15.86 -10.87
C VAL A 227 1.45 15.59 -10.98
N ILE A 228 1.82 14.32 -10.94
CA ILE A 228 3.22 13.88 -10.94
C ILE A 228 3.48 13.13 -12.24
N SER A 229 4.33 13.69 -13.09
CA SER A 229 4.86 12.98 -14.26
C SER A 229 6.02 12.09 -13.82
N TRP A 230 6.05 10.86 -14.33
CA TRP A 230 7.12 9.92 -14.02
C TRP A 230 7.57 9.13 -15.27
N GLY A 231 8.80 8.64 -15.21
CA GLY A 231 9.53 8.08 -16.35
C GLY A 231 9.29 6.60 -16.58
N LYS A 232 10.34 5.78 -16.46
CA LYS A 232 10.31 4.35 -16.85
C LYS A 232 9.71 3.48 -15.75
N ARG A 233 9.01 2.40 -16.12
CA ARG A 233 8.30 1.45 -15.23
C ARG A 233 9.14 0.88 -14.06
N SER A 234 10.47 0.82 -14.21
CA SER A 234 11.40 0.41 -13.15
C SER A 234 11.41 1.36 -11.94
N GLU A 235 11.13 2.65 -12.15
CA GLU A 235 11.09 3.67 -11.10
C GLU A 235 9.88 3.48 -10.17
N VAL A 236 8.82 2.78 -10.57
CA VAL A 236 7.65 2.51 -9.69
C VAL A 236 7.99 1.51 -8.61
N ALA A 237 8.72 0.44 -8.94
CA ALA A 237 9.09 -0.55 -7.93
C ALA A 237 9.96 0.09 -6.86
N GLU A 238 10.95 0.90 -7.28
CA GLU A 238 11.80 1.66 -6.38
C GLU A 238 11.04 2.75 -5.61
N TRP A 239 10.06 3.41 -6.22
CA TRP A 239 9.29 4.47 -5.58
C TRP A 239 8.19 3.95 -4.65
N ILE A 240 7.53 2.84 -4.99
CA ILE A 240 6.62 2.14 -4.07
C ILE A 240 7.42 1.58 -2.89
N ASP A 241 8.62 1.04 -3.12
CA ASP A 241 9.53 0.62 -2.03
C ASP A 241 9.90 1.79 -1.11
N GLN A 242 10.01 3.02 -1.63
CA GLN A 242 10.33 4.23 -0.86
C GLN A 242 9.10 4.92 -0.22
N SER A 243 7.89 4.65 -0.69
CA SER A 243 6.66 5.37 -0.29
C SER A 243 5.75 4.59 0.66
N ILE A 244 6.11 3.34 0.99
CA ILE A 244 5.40 2.44 1.93
C ILE A 244 5.92 2.60 3.36
#